data_AF-A0A8T6MSK5-F1
#
_entry.id   AF-A0A8T6MSK5-F1
#
_cell.length_a   1.000
_cell.length_b   1.000
_cell.length_c   1.000
_cell.angle_alpha   90.00
_cell.angle_beta   90.00
_cell.angle_gamma   90.00
#
_symmetry.space_group_name_H-M   'P 1'
#
loop_
_entity.id
_entity.type
_entity.pdbx_description
1 polymer ?
#
loop_
_entity_poly.entity_id
_entity_poly.type
_entity_poly.pdbx_seq_one_letter_code
_entity_poly.pdbx_strand_id
1 'polypeptide(L)'
;MIPLIGIVLATITIFSSSTLVPGGTVTFYVNDGDLDTSPRAVDEVSTSGLLEFKLAGTTITGPSTIIETDPSSGVFVGKITIPTTINGRDVTQGDTLVITYKDESDYSGHSKSSSASLSAKKYTAGFDVYPKNARIGQTFQVRINDPDFNLDSRTVDNISLSKIEFKTTNGIKTTLANAAFDAKTTSLRETGENTNQFVVSVKMPKEIDGKKLKIGSTAQLKFTDTTSPSRTTEKLKTNIKIGLR
;
A
#
# COMPACT_ATOMS: atom_id res chain seq x y z
N MET A 1 -6.49 9.11 -40.96
CA MET A 1 -6.72 8.19 -39.83
C MET A 1 -6.87 6.81 -40.41
N ILE A 2 -5.88 5.94 -40.19
CA ILE A 2 -5.96 4.53 -40.56
C ILE A 2 -6.54 3.84 -39.32
N PRO A 3 -7.64 3.08 -39.40
CA PRO A 3 -8.12 2.33 -38.25
C PRO A 3 -7.10 1.22 -37.98
N LEU A 4 -6.50 1.21 -36.80
CA LEU A 4 -5.63 0.13 -36.37
C LEU A 4 -6.53 -1.05 -36.00
N ILE A 5 -6.49 -2.12 -36.79
CA ILE A 5 -7.29 -3.33 -36.59
C ILE A 5 -6.46 -4.28 -35.73
N GLY A 6 -6.59 -4.16 -34.41
CA GLY A 6 -6.00 -5.06 -33.40
C GLY A 6 -6.99 -6.13 -32.93
N ILE A 7 -6.52 -7.37 -32.77
CA ILE A 7 -7.32 -8.56 -32.34
C ILE A 7 -7.15 -8.83 -30.83
N VAL A 8 -6.47 -7.96 -30.09
CA VAL A 8 -6.14 -8.21 -28.68
C VAL A 8 -7.32 -7.78 -27.81
N LEU A 9 -7.78 -8.69 -26.95
CA LEU A 9 -8.84 -8.39 -25.99
C LEU A 9 -8.28 -7.37 -24.97
N ALA A 10 -8.61 -6.09 -25.11
CA ALA A 10 -8.21 -5.10 -24.13
C ALA A 10 -8.86 -5.42 -22.78
N THR A 11 -8.05 -5.44 -21.73
CA THR A 11 -8.53 -5.72 -20.37
C THR A 11 -7.97 -4.71 -19.40
N ILE A 12 -8.86 -4.13 -18.60
CA ILE A 12 -8.45 -3.54 -17.34
C ILE A 12 -8.30 -4.67 -16.32
N THR A 13 -7.09 -4.84 -15.78
CA THR A 13 -6.88 -5.75 -14.66
C THR A 13 -6.92 -4.96 -13.36
N ILE A 14 -7.58 -5.57 -12.38
CA ILE A 14 -7.99 -4.98 -11.13
C ILE A 14 -6.82 -4.96 -10.14
N PHE A 15 -6.58 -3.75 -9.63
CA PHE A 15 -5.85 -3.30 -8.44
C PHE A 15 -4.74 -4.17 -7.90
N SER A 16 -3.56 -3.57 -7.86
CA SER A 16 -2.46 -4.15 -7.13
C SER A 16 -2.62 -3.99 -5.61
N SER A 17 -3.54 -3.18 -5.08
CA SER A 17 -3.90 -3.29 -3.65
C SER A 17 -5.00 -4.34 -3.40
N SER A 18 -4.92 -5.03 -2.26
CA SER A 18 -5.94 -6.03 -1.85
C SER A 18 -7.22 -5.38 -1.27
N THR A 19 -7.21 -4.06 -1.09
CA THR A 19 -8.27 -3.29 -0.46
C THR A 19 -8.21 -1.80 -0.80
N LEU A 20 -9.38 -1.15 -0.75
CA LEU A 20 -9.51 0.28 -0.94
C LEU A 20 -9.27 1.01 0.39
N VAL A 21 -8.18 1.77 0.48
CA VAL A 21 -7.84 2.59 1.65
C VAL A 21 -8.26 4.05 1.41
N PRO A 22 -9.18 4.63 2.21
CA PRO A 22 -9.54 6.04 2.09
C PRO A 22 -8.33 6.97 2.32
N GLY A 23 -8.10 7.92 1.42
CA GLY A 23 -6.90 8.76 1.43
C GLY A 23 -5.64 8.08 0.89
N GLY A 24 -5.71 6.78 0.59
CA GLY A 24 -4.65 6.02 -0.04
C GLY A 24 -4.58 6.24 -1.56
N THR A 25 -3.56 5.66 -2.17
CA THR A 25 -3.42 5.59 -3.64
C THR A 25 -3.70 4.17 -4.08
N VAL A 26 -4.45 4.04 -5.17
CA VAL A 26 -4.71 2.78 -5.83
C VAL A 26 -4.00 2.79 -7.18
N THR A 27 -3.14 1.80 -7.40
CA THR A 27 -2.50 1.54 -8.70
C THR A 27 -3.38 0.56 -9.49
N PHE A 28 -3.58 0.83 -10.79
CA PHE A 28 -4.31 -0.04 -11.71
C PHE A 28 -3.54 -0.19 -13.03
N TYR A 29 -3.87 -1.24 -13.78
CA TYR A 29 -3.21 -1.54 -15.06
C TYR A 29 -4.23 -1.77 -16.17
N VAL A 30 -3.94 -1.17 -17.32
CA VAL A 30 -4.64 -1.40 -18.59
C VAL A 30 -3.70 -2.21 -19.47
N ASN A 31 -4.16 -3.36 -19.96
CA ASN A 31 -3.45 -4.12 -20.98
C ASN A 31 -4.17 -3.90 -22.29
N ASP A 32 -3.54 -3.12 -23.16
CA ASP A 32 -4.03 -2.76 -24.48
C ASP A 32 -2.85 -2.44 -25.39
N GLY A 33 -2.59 -3.31 -26.36
CA GLY A 33 -1.52 -3.12 -27.33
C GLY A 33 -1.80 -2.03 -28.35
N ASP A 34 -3.06 -1.62 -28.53
CA ASP A 34 -3.42 -0.58 -29.49
C ASP A 34 -3.06 0.83 -28.97
N LEU A 35 -2.84 0.96 -27.66
CA LEU A 35 -2.33 2.16 -27.03
C LEU A 35 -0.80 2.31 -27.15
N ASP A 36 -0.08 1.23 -27.45
CA ASP A 36 1.37 1.24 -27.71
C ASP A 36 1.63 1.70 -29.15
N THR A 37 2.19 2.90 -29.26
CA THR A 37 2.50 3.56 -30.53
C THR A 37 4.00 3.69 -30.77
N SER A 38 4.82 3.41 -29.76
CA SER A 38 6.26 3.66 -29.75
C SER A 38 7.07 2.39 -29.50
N PRO A 39 7.79 1.85 -30.51
CA PRO A 39 8.53 0.58 -30.37
C PRO A 39 9.77 0.64 -29.44
N ARG A 40 10.10 1.83 -28.91
CA ARG A 40 11.38 2.12 -28.22
C ARG A 40 11.26 3.15 -27.10
N ALA A 41 10.07 3.66 -26.84
CA ALA A 41 9.83 4.64 -25.80
C ALA A 41 8.61 4.22 -25.01
N VAL A 42 8.58 4.61 -23.73
CA VAL A 42 7.37 4.51 -22.91
C VAL A 42 6.36 5.53 -23.41
N ASP A 43 5.15 5.08 -23.72
CA ASP A 43 4.05 5.94 -24.12
C ASP A 43 3.30 6.55 -22.92
N GLU A 44 2.80 7.77 -23.11
CA GLU A 44 1.88 8.46 -22.19
C GLU A 44 0.54 8.69 -22.87
N VAL A 45 -0.53 8.14 -22.29
CA VAL A 45 -1.86 8.09 -22.89
C VAL A 45 -2.84 8.90 -22.06
N SER A 46 -3.61 9.78 -22.72
CA SER A 46 -4.70 10.53 -22.09
C SER A 46 -5.83 9.61 -21.64
N THR A 47 -6.33 9.80 -20.42
CA THR A 47 -7.47 9.03 -19.90
C THR A 47 -8.83 9.60 -20.28
N SER A 48 -8.85 10.78 -20.93
CA SER A 48 -10.09 11.46 -21.31
C SER A 48 -10.88 10.62 -22.31
N GLY A 49 -12.14 10.32 -22.00
CA GLY A 49 -13.00 9.44 -22.81
C GLY A 49 -12.70 7.94 -22.63
N LEU A 50 -11.45 7.60 -22.29
CA LEU A 50 -10.94 6.23 -22.16
C LEU A 50 -11.29 5.57 -20.83
N LEU A 51 -11.24 6.31 -19.72
CA LEU A 51 -11.44 5.78 -18.36
C LEU A 51 -12.53 6.55 -17.60
N GLU A 52 -13.36 5.80 -16.88
CA GLU A 52 -14.37 6.33 -15.97
C GLU A 52 -14.17 5.75 -14.57
N PHE A 53 -14.20 6.61 -13.55
CA PHE A 53 -13.94 6.24 -12.17
C PHE A 53 -15.17 6.54 -11.32
N LYS A 54 -15.70 5.53 -10.63
CA LYS A 54 -16.83 5.66 -9.70
C LYS A 54 -16.48 5.10 -8.34
N LEU A 55 -16.63 5.91 -7.30
CA LEU A 55 -16.52 5.48 -5.92
C LEU A 55 -17.90 5.50 -5.25
N ALA A 56 -18.33 4.35 -4.74
CA ALA A 56 -19.67 4.18 -4.17
C ALA A 56 -20.77 4.69 -5.15
N GLY A 57 -20.59 4.41 -6.44
CA GLY A 57 -21.48 4.84 -7.53
C GLY A 57 -21.35 6.32 -7.95
N THR A 58 -20.55 7.13 -7.26
CA THR A 58 -20.35 8.55 -7.58
C THR A 58 -19.09 8.75 -8.42
N THR A 59 -19.19 9.51 -9.50
CA THR A 59 -18.04 9.84 -10.34
C THR A 59 -16.99 10.62 -9.55
N ILE A 60 -15.74 10.17 -9.65
CA ILE A 60 -14.57 10.85 -9.07
C ILE A 60 -13.54 11.14 -10.15
N THR A 61 -12.65 12.11 -9.88
CA THR A 61 -11.55 12.44 -10.78
C THR A 61 -10.45 11.37 -10.68
N GLY A 62 -10.11 10.74 -11.80
CA GLY A 62 -8.93 9.88 -11.92
C GLY A 62 -7.68 10.61 -12.43
N PRO A 63 -6.58 9.90 -12.70
CA PRO A 63 -5.41 10.50 -13.33
C PRO A 63 -5.74 11.00 -14.73
N SER A 64 -5.08 12.08 -15.19
CA SER A 64 -5.24 12.62 -16.54
C SER A 64 -4.55 11.79 -17.61
N THR A 65 -3.52 11.04 -17.22
CA THR A 65 -2.74 10.16 -18.10
C THR A 65 -2.42 8.83 -17.43
N ILE A 66 -2.18 7.80 -18.24
CA ILE A 66 -1.56 6.53 -17.85
C ILE A 66 -0.25 6.37 -18.62
N ILE A 67 0.70 5.65 -18.03
CA ILE A 67 2.08 5.54 -18.54
C ILE A 67 2.38 4.09 -18.86
N GLU A 68 2.98 3.80 -20.01
CA GLU A 68 3.42 2.45 -20.36
C GLU A 68 4.49 1.96 -19.37
N THR A 69 4.44 0.70 -18.96
CA THR A 69 5.36 0.18 -17.93
C THR A 69 6.78 0.03 -18.43
N ASP A 70 6.96 -0.31 -19.71
CA ASP A 70 8.23 -0.47 -20.41
C ASP A 70 7.99 -0.25 -21.90
N PRO A 71 9.01 0.15 -22.70
CA PRO A 71 8.84 0.29 -24.13
C PRO A 71 8.25 -0.97 -24.78
N SER A 72 7.13 -0.79 -25.47
CA SER A 72 6.41 -1.86 -26.18
C SER A 72 5.88 -2.99 -25.32
N SER A 73 5.51 -2.68 -24.08
CA SER A 73 4.89 -3.65 -23.19
C SER A 73 3.41 -3.84 -23.50
N GLY A 74 2.74 -2.82 -24.06
CA GLY A 74 1.27 -2.78 -24.19
C GLY A 74 0.55 -2.77 -22.84
N VAL A 75 1.28 -2.50 -21.75
CA VAL A 75 0.76 -2.45 -20.38
C VAL A 75 0.96 -1.05 -19.84
N PHE A 76 -0.14 -0.40 -19.48
CA PHE A 76 -0.16 0.96 -18.96
C PHE A 76 -0.55 0.97 -17.49
N VAL A 77 0.15 1.77 -16.70
CA VAL A 77 -0.08 1.97 -15.27
C VAL A 77 -0.72 3.32 -15.00
N GLY A 78 -1.76 3.32 -14.18
CA GLY A 78 -2.40 4.52 -13.65
C GLY A 78 -2.47 4.51 -12.13
N LYS A 79 -2.49 5.70 -11.53
CA LYS A 79 -2.61 5.88 -10.08
C LYS A 79 -3.75 6.82 -9.76
N ILE A 80 -4.66 6.41 -8.89
CA ILE A 80 -5.78 7.24 -8.42
C ILE A 80 -5.73 7.40 -6.90
N THR A 81 -5.81 8.65 -6.44
CA THR A 81 -5.96 8.96 -5.01
C THR A 81 -7.41 8.81 -4.61
N ILE A 82 -7.66 8.01 -3.56
CA ILE A 82 -9.01 7.75 -3.07
C ILE A 82 -9.40 8.87 -2.10
N PRO A 83 -10.52 9.59 -2.33
CA PRO A 83 -10.96 10.60 -1.40
C PRO A 83 -11.35 9.96 -0.06
N THR A 84 -11.13 10.67 1.05
CA THR A 84 -11.57 10.19 2.38
C THR A 84 -13.08 10.31 2.58
N THR A 85 -13.72 11.21 1.83
CA THR A 85 -15.16 11.48 1.85
C THR A 85 -15.73 11.48 0.44
N ILE A 86 -16.97 11.04 0.30
CA ILE A 86 -17.75 11.10 -0.95
C ILE A 86 -19.17 11.56 -0.62
N ASN A 87 -19.69 12.55 -1.35
CA ASN A 87 -21.01 13.17 -1.10
C ASN A 87 -21.24 13.58 0.37
N GLY A 88 -20.21 14.11 1.04
CA GLY A 88 -20.32 14.60 2.41
C GLY A 88 -20.29 13.53 3.51
N ARG A 89 -20.10 12.24 3.18
CA ARG A 89 -19.86 11.17 4.17
C ARG A 89 -18.48 10.56 4.02
N ASP A 90 -17.94 9.97 5.08
CA ASP A 90 -16.70 9.18 5.00
C ASP A 90 -16.90 7.95 4.10
N VAL A 91 -15.80 7.53 3.46
CA VAL A 91 -15.73 6.24 2.77
C VAL A 91 -15.69 5.13 3.81
N THR A 92 -16.62 4.19 3.72
CA THR A 92 -16.86 3.14 4.73
C THR A 92 -16.70 1.75 4.13
N GLN A 93 -16.70 0.74 5.01
CA GLN A 93 -16.68 -0.67 4.57
C GLN A 93 -17.79 -0.96 3.55
N GLY A 94 -17.43 -1.66 2.48
CA GLY A 94 -18.33 -2.01 1.37
C GLY A 94 -18.35 -0.99 0.23
N ASP A 95 -17.91 0.25 0.46
CA ASP A 95 -17.77 1.22 -0.63
C ASP A 95 -16.77 0.71 -1.65
N THR A 96 -17.17 0.77 -2.93
CA THR A 96 -16.43 0.15 -4.02
C THR A 96 -15.99 1.20 -5.02
N LEU A 97 -14.70 1.22 -5.32
CA LEU A 97 -14.15 1.87 -6.50
C LEU A 97 -14.40 0.97 -7.69
N VAL A 98 -14.99 1.51 -8.75
CA VAL A 98 -15.13 0.87 -10.05
C VAL A 98 -14.39 1.72 -11.07
N ILE A 99 -13.47 1.11 -11.80
CA ILE A 99 -12.81 1.73 -12.95
C ILE A 99 -13.30 1.03 -14.19
N THR A 100 -13.87 1.80 -15.11
CA THR A 100 -14.33 1.30 -16.41
C THR A 100 -13.39 1.82 -17.48
N TYR A 101 -12.77 0.89 -18.20
CA TYR A 101 -12.01 1.13 -19.41
C TYR A 101 -12.94 1.00 -20.62
N LYS A 102 -12.91 1.99 -21.51
CA LYS A 102 -13.70 2.05 -22.74
C LYS A 102 -12.74 1.86 -23.92
N ASP A 103 -12.66 0.63 -24.39
CA ASP A 103 -11.95 0.27 -25.61
C ASP A 103 -12.77 0.74 -26.83
N GLU A 104 -12.15 1.52 -27.69
CA GLU A 104 -12.80 2.09 -28.87
C GLU A 104 -12.77 1.17 -30.10
N SER A 105 -12.19 -0.05 -30.07
CA SER A 105 -12.16 -0.89 -31.27
C SER A 105 -12.11 -2.40 -31.02
N ASP A 106 -13.22 -3.10 -31.35
CA ASP A 106 -13.10 -4.47 -31.85
C ASP A 106 -12.96 -4.49 -33.39
N TYR A 107 -12.68 -5.67 -33.98
CA TYR A 107 -12.56 -5.88 -35.43
C TYR A 107 -13.76 -5.38 -36.26
N SER A 108 -14.90 -5.08 -35.60
CA SER A 108 -16.14 -4.61 -36.22
C SER A 108 -16.49 -3.14 -35.91
N GLY A 109 -15.65 -2.40 -35.19
CA GLY A 109 -15.86 -0.98 -34.85
C GLY A 109 -16.88 -0.73 -33.73
N HIS A 110 -17.16 -1.72 -32.88
CA HIS A 110 -18.00 -1.54 -31.70
C HIS A 110 -17.15 -1.19 -30.47
N SER A 111 -17.62 -0.24 -29.67
CA SER A 111 -16.98 0.07 -28.38
C SER A 111 -17.25 -1.04 -27.38
N LYS A 112 -16.20 -1.51 -26.72
CA LYS A 112 -16.27 -2.51 -25.65
C LYS A 112 -15.80 -1.88 -24.36
N SER A 113 -16.47 -2.19 -23.26
CA SER A 113 -16.00 -1.77 -21.95
C SER A 113 -15.61 -2.96 -21.09
N SER A 114 -14.57 -2.77 -20.31
CA SER A 114 -14.18 -3.68 -19.24
C SER A 114 -14.12 -2.89 -17.93
N SER A 115 -14.42 -3.56 -16.81
CA SER A 115 -14.46 -2.91 -15.51
C SER A 115 -13.68 -3.67 -14.45
N ALA A 116 -13.00 -2.91 -13.61
CA ALA A 116 -12.29 -3.35 -12.43
C ALA A 116 -12.97 -2.81 -11.16
N SER A 117 -13.03 -3.56 -10.07
CA SER A 117 -13.61 -3.10 -8.81
C SER A 117 -12.79 -3.46 -7.55
N LEU A 118 -12.68 -2.49 -6.63
CA LEU A 118 -12.04 -2.66 -5.32
C LEU A 118 -12.97 -2.19 -4.24
N SER A 119 -13.17 -2.99 -3.21
CA SER A 119 -13.99 -2.60 -2.07
C SER A 119 -13.13 -2.21 -0.88
N ALA A 120 -13.59 -1.21 -0.13
CA ALA A 120 -13.09 -0.90 1.20
C ALA A 120 -13.48 -2.04 2.14
N LYS A 121 -12.49 -2.71 2.71
CA LYS A 121 -12.68 -3.81 3.66
C LYS A 121 -12.02 -3.46 4.97
N LYS A 122 -12.62 -3.90 6.07
CA LYS A 122 -12.00 -3.81 7.38
C LYS A 122 -11.12 -5.04 7.58
N TYR A 123 -9.84 -4.82 7.87
CA TYR A 123 -8.95 -5.86 8.35
C TYR A 123 -8.56 -5.57 9.79
N THR A 124 -8.39 -6.64 10.57
CA THR A 124 -7.76 -6.53 11.89
C THR A 124 -6.27 -6.74 11.69
N ALA A 125 -5.47 -5.72 11.91
CA ALA A 125 -4.03 -5.82 11.73
C ALA A 125 -3.41 -6.77 12.77
N GLY A 126 -2.43 -7.56 12.34
CA GLY A 126 -1.57 -8.36 13.23
C GLY A 126 -0.31 -7.59 13.58
N PHE A 127 0.11 -7.60 14.86
CA PHE A 127 1.34 -6.94 15.29
C PHE A 127 2.10 -7.79 16.30
N ASP A 128 3.32 -8.18 15.94
CA ASP A 128 4.14 -9.05 16.78
C ASP A 128 5.63 -8.68 16.77
N VAL A 129 6.35 -9.17 17.79
CA VAL A 129 7.81 -9.06 17.89
C VAL A 129 8.43 -10.37 18.34
N TYR A 130 9.57 -10.72 17.73
CA TYR A 130 10.29 -11.95 18.02
C TYR A 130 11.83 -11.74 18.00
N PRO A 131 12.59 -12.28 18.98
CA PRO A 131 12.11 -12.92 20.20
C PRO A 131 11.44 -11.90 21.15
N LYS A 132 10.60 -12.38 22.07
CA LYS A 132 9.99 -11.54 23.13
C LYS A 132 11.01 -11.06 24.19
N ASN A 133 12.23 -11.57 24.14
CA ASN A 133 13.35 -11.17 24.98
C ASN A 133 14.50 -10.72 24.08
N ALA A 134 14.76 -9.42 24.01
CA ALA A 134 15.86 -8.86 23.22
C ALA A 134 16.97 -8.39 24.13
N ARG A 135 18.18 -8.93 23.94
CA ARG A 135 19.36 -8.45 24.67
C ARG A 135 19.87 -7.15 24.05
N ILE A 136 20.47 -6.30 24.87
CA ILE A 136 21.16 -5.09 24.39
C ILE A 136 22.18 -5.50 23.32
N GLY A 137 22.19 -4.79 22.20
CA GLY A 137 23.04 -5.07 21.06
C GLY A 137 22.61 -6.25 20.18
N GLN A 138 21.55 -6.98 20.55
CA GLN A 138 20.98 -8.06 19.75
C GLN A 138 19.76 -7.58 18.98
N THR A 139 19.48 -8.26 17.88
CA THR A 139 18.36 -7.95 17.00
C THR A 139 17.07 -8.63 17.47
N PHE A 140 15.95 -7.91 17.36
CA PHE A 140 14.61 -8.47 17.34
C PHE A 140 13.92 -8.10 16.04
N GLN A 141 13.01 -8.95 15.57
CA GLN A 141 12.16 -8.70 14.42
C GLN A 141 10.84 -8.11 14.89
N VAL A 142 10.36 -7.10 14.16
CA VAL A 142 8.98 -6.62 14.23
C VAL A 142 8.26 -7.12 13.00
N ARG A 143 7.03 -7.60 13.19
CA ARG A 143 6.15 -8.07 12.12
C ARG A 143 4.80 -7.37 12.21
N ILE A 144 4.30 -6.92 11.07
CA ILE A 144 2.94 -6.43 10.88
C ILE A 144 2.30 -7.26 9.76
N ASN A 145 1.08 -7.73 9.99
CA ASN A 145 0.24 -8.32 8.95
C ASN A 145 -0.94 -7.39 8.75
N ASP A 146 -0.96 -6.65 7.65
CA ASP A 146 -1.98 -5.63 7.44
C ASP A 146 -2.18 -5.37 5.93
N PRO A 147 -3.26 -5.90 5.34
CA PRO A 147 -3.54 -5.74 3.91
C PRO A 147 -3.72 -4.29 3.46
N ASP A 148 -4.03 -3.36 4.37
CA ASP A 148 -4.19 -1.95 4.04
C ASP A 148 -2.87 -1.28 3.61
N PHE A 149 -1.72 -1.85 3.99
CA PHE A 149 -0.40 -1.31 3.63
C PHE A 149 0.19 -1.95 2.37
N ASN A 150 -0.48 -2.95 1.80
CA ASN A 150 -0.12 -3.57 0.52
C ASN A 150 -0.86 -2.83 -0.60
N LEU A 151 -0.24 -1.76 -1.06
CA LEU A 151 -0.76 -0.76 -1.99
C LEU A 151 -0.56 -1.18 -3.45
N ASP A 152 0.46 -1.99 -3.73
CA ASP A 152 0.78 -2.47 -5.07
C ASP A 152 1.40 -3.88 -5.06
N SER A 153 0.56 -4.89 -5.32
CA SER A 153 0.82 -6.32 -5.49
C SER A 153 1.88 -6.70 -6.50
N ARG A 154 2.36 -5.78 -7.33
CA ARG A 154 3.48 -6.03 -8.26
C ARG A 154 4.80 -5.48 -7.74
N THR A 155 4.78 -4.85 -6.58
CA THR A 155 5.96 -4.27 -5.95
C THR A 155 5.99 -4.63 -4.48
N VAL A 156 7.10 -4.31 -3.82
CA VAL A 156 7.20 -4.47 -2.38
C VAL A 156 6.93 -3.14 -1.70
N ASP A 157 5.90 -3.12 -0.87
CA ASP A 157 5.50 -1.96 -0.09
C ASP A 157 6.27 -1.82 1.24
N ASN A 158 6.11 -0.65 1.85
CA ASN A 158 6.84 -0.26 3.05
C ASN A 158 5.95 0.44 4.09
N ILE A 159 6.19 0.12 5.37
CA ILE A 159 5.60 0.83 6.51
C ILE A 159 6.70 1.59 7.23
N SER A 160 6.52 2.90 7.44
CA SER A 160 7.49 3.72 8.19
C SER A 160 7.69 3.22 9.62
N LEU A 161 8.95 3.15 10.07
CA LEU A 161 9.29 2.82 11.46
C LEU A 161 8.74 3.84 12.48
N SER A 162 8.41 5.05 12.03
CA SER A 162 7.77 6.06 12.88
C SER A 162 6.36 5.67 13.35
N LYS A 163 5.71 4.71 12.67
CA LYS A 163 4.41 4.17 13.11
C LYS A 163 4.51 3.24 14.32
N ILE A 164 5.72 2.84 14.71
CA ILE A 164 5.96 1.94 15.84
C ILE A 164 6.53 2.74 17.01
N GLU A 165 5.66 3.11 17.95
CA GLU A 165 6.09 3.73 19.20
C GLU A 165 6.77 2.68 20.10
N PHE A 166 7.87 3.07 20.74
CA PHE A 166 8.58 2.31 21.75
C PHE A 166 8.51 3.05 23.08
N LYS A 167 7.97 2.40 24.11
CA LYS A 167 7.82 2.98 25.45
C LYS A 167 8.33 2.03 26.52
N THR A 168 9.28 2.47 27.33
CA THR A 168 9.76 1.70 28.49
C THR A 168 8.92 1.99 29.73
N THR A 169 8.93 1.08 30.71
CA THR A 169 8.26 1.29 32.01
C THR A 169 8.87 2.45 32.80
N ASN A 170 10.14 2.79 32.57
CA ASN A 170 10.83 3.92 33.21
C ASN A 170 10.73 5.25 32.43
N GLY A 171 9.85 5.34 31.43
CA GLY A 171 9.45 6.62 30.84
C GLY A 171 10.22 7.09 29.59
N ILE A 172 11.05 6.24 28.98
CA ILE A 172 11.55 6.52 27.62
C ILE A 172 10.38 6.31 26.66
N LYS A 173 10.12 7.28 25.78
CA LYS A 173 9.10 7.22 24.74
C LYS A 173 9.68 7.77 23.45
N THR A 174 9.73 6.93 22.41
CA THR A 174 10.25 7.28 21.09
C THR A 174 9.57 6.41 20.02
N THR A 175 10.10 6.37 18.80
CA THR A 175 9.69 5.42 17.76
C THR A 175 10.88 4.56 17.33
N LEU A 176 10.61 3.47 16.60
CA LEU A 176 11.68 2.67 16.00
C LEU A 176 12.43 3.40 14.87
N ALA A 177 11.98 4.59 14.45
CA ALA A 177 12.73 5.46 13.54
C ALA A 177 13.84 6.27 14.26
N ASN A 178 13.93 6.23 15.59
CA ASN A 178 15.01 6.88 16.32
C ASN A 178 16.34 6.19 16.01
N ALA A 179 17.37 6.97 15.68
CA ALA A 179 18.68 6.48 15.22
C ALA A 179 19.43 5.60 16.22
N ALA A 180 19.05 5.60 17.51
CA ALA A 180 19.58 4.63 18.47
C ALA A 180 19.22 3.19 18.07
N PHE A 181 18.05 2.98 17.45
CA PHE A 181 17.66 1.72 16.87
C PHE A 181 18.38 1.51 15.54
N ASP A 182 19.45 0.72 15.57
CA ASP A 182 20.17 0.25 14.38
C ASP A 182 19.28 -0.78 13.65
N ALA A 183 18.37 -0.26 12.82
CA ALA A 183 17.45 -1.01 11.99
C ALA A 183 18.10 -1.38 10.65
N LYS A 184 17.91 -2.64 10.23
CA LYS A 184 18.51 -3.16 8.99
C LYS A 184 17.98 -2.46 7.73
N THR A 185 16.78 -1.91 7.80
CA THR A 185 16.09 -1.15 6.75
C THR A 185 15.45 0.09 7.38
N THR A 186 15.18 1.11 6.57
CA THR A 186 14.56 2.38 7.00
C THR A 186 13.04 2.27 7.26
N SER A 187 12.44 1.15 6.88
CA SER A 187 11.01 0.81 6.98
C SER A 187 10.83 -0.66 7.34
N LEU A 188 9.63 -1.05 7.79
CA LEU A 188 9.19 -2.43 7.63
C LEU A 188 8.93 -2.65 6.15
N ARG A 189 9.52 -3.70 5.59
CA ARG A 189 9.40 -4.04 4.18
C ARG A 189 8.50 -5.26 4.03
N GLU A 190 7.63 -5.25 3.02
CA GLU A 190 6.84 -6.42 2.69
C GLU A 190 7.74 -7.64 2.41
N THR A 191 7.31 -8.84 2.83
CA THR A 191 8.13 -10.06 2.73
C THR A 191 8.25 -10.61 1.32
N GLY A 192 7.49 -10.05 0.40
CA GLY A 192 7.39 -10.35 -1.01
C GLY A 192 6.20 -9.57 -1.54
N GLU A 193 6.11 -9.44 -2.86
CA GLU A 193 4.97 -8.80 -3.52
C GLU A 193 3.67 -9.43 -3.05
N ASN A 194 2.71 -8.59 -2.63
CA ASN A 194 1.36 -9.00 -2.27
C ASN A 194 1.24 -10.00 -1.10
N THR A 195 2.23 -10.05 -0.20
CA THR A 195 2.22 -10.97 0.95
C THR A 195 1.43 -10.41 2.15
N ASN A 196 1.12 -9.11 2.16
CA ASN A 196 0.47 -8.38 3.27
C ASN A 196 1.24 -8.43 4.60
N GLN A 197 2.45 -8.99 4.61
CA GLN A 197 3.29 -9.17 5.79
C GLN A 197 4.53 -8.30 5.65
N PHE A 198 4.74 -7.43 6.63
CA PHE A 198 5.82 -6.46 6.68
C PHE A 198 6.75 -6.77 7.84
N VAL A 199 8.06 -6.78 7.59
CA VAL A 199 9.06 -7.10 8.60
C VAL A 199 10.22 -6.10 8.62
N VAL A 200 10.78 -5.91 9.81
CA VAL A 200 12.08 -5.25 9.99
C VAL A 200 12.85 -5.94 11.10
N SER A 201 14.17 -6.00 10.95
CA SER A 201 15.10 -6.41 11.99
C SER A 201 15.71 -5.17 12.64
N VAL A 202 15.56 -5.03 13.95
CA VAL A 202 16.01 -3.87 14.73
C VAL A 202 16.90 -4.31 15.87
N LYS A 203 18.05 -3.66 16.03
CA LYS A 203 18.96 -3.91 17.16
C LYS A 203 18.51 -3.14 18.40
N MET A 204 18.43 -3.81 19.54
CA MET A 204 18.10 -3.17 20.82
C MET A 204 19.26 -2.29 21.29
N PRO A 205 19.09 -0.96 21.42
CA PRO A 205 20.16 -0.07 21.84
C PRO A 205 20.49 -0.22 23.32
N LYS A 206 21.68 0.26 23.72
CA LYS A 206 22.04 0.42 25.14
C LYS A 206 21.40 1.65 25.77
N GLU A 207 21.17 2.68 24.97
CA GLU A 207 20.77 4.01 25.38
C GLU A 207 19.93 4.66 24.27
N ILE A 208 18.93 5.45 24.64
CA ILE A 208 18.10 6.23 23.73
C ILE A 208 18.09 7.66 24.23
N ASP A 209 18.49 8.62 23.39
CA ASP A 209 18.50 10.06 23.69
C ASP A 209 19.13 10.40 25.06
N GLY A 210 20.30 9.83 25.36
CA GLY A 210 21.01 10.06 26.64
C GLY A 210 20.52 9.19 27.81
N LYS A 211 19.46 8.39 27.64
CA LYS A 211 18.84 7.59 28.72
C LYS A 211 19.10 6.10 28.54
N LYS A 212 19.83 5.49 29.49
CA LYS A 212 20.16 4.06 29.47
C LYS A 212 18.91 3.19 29.57
N LEU A 213 18.85 2.15 28.74
CA LEU A 213 17.83 1.11 28.88
C LEU A 213 18.11 0.25 30.12
N LYS A 214 17.07 0.01 30.93
CA LYS A 214 17.18 -0.82 32.13
C LYS A 214 17.06 -2.30 31.76
N ILE A 215 18.14 -3.05 31.92
CA ILE A 215 18.13 -4.52 31.78
C ILE A 215 17.15 -5.12 32.80
N GLY A 216 16.42 -6.15 32.38
CA GLY A 216 15.34 -6.75 33.16
C GLY A 216 13.99 -6.06 33.04
N SER A 217 13.94 -4.86 32.45
CA SER A 217 12.67 -4.15 32.27
C SER A 217 11.92 -4.59 31.02
N THR A 218 10.66 -4.17 30.93
CA THR A 218 9.79 -4.35 29.76
C THR A 218 9.68 -3.04 29.00
N ALA A 219 9.70 -3.12 27.68
CA ALA A 219 9.22 -2.08 26.80
C ALA A 219 7.93 -2.53 26.09
N GLN A 220 7.00 -1.61 25.92
CA GLN A 220 5.84 -1.76 25.08
C GLN A 220 6.14 -1.15 23.73
N LEU A 221 5.92 -1.92 22.67
CA LEU A 221 5.79 -1.40 21.33
C LEU A 221 4.31 -1.19 21.02
N LYS A 222 3.99 -0.14 20.27
CA LYS A 222 2.64 0.12 19.80
C LYS A 222 2.64 0.51 18.33
N PHE A 223 1.88 -0.23 17.53
CA PHE A 223 1.55 0.14 16.16
C PHE A 223 0.21 0.89 16.16
N THR A 224 0.16 2.03 15.48
CA THR A 224 -1.08 2.79 15.25
C THR A 224 -1.41 2.71 13.78
N ASP A 225 -2.49 2.01 13.47
CA ASP A 225 -3.06 1.96 12.15
C ASP A 225 -4.23 2.96 12.03
N THR A 226 -4.27 3.68 10.93
CA THR A 226 -5.28 4.68 10.58
C THR A 226 -5.86 4.46 9.18
N THR A 227 -5.57 3.32 8.54
CA THR A 227 -5.98 3.02 7.17
C THR A 227 -7.32 2.31 7.10
N SER A 228 -7.78 1.74 8.22
CA SER A 228 -9.10 1.13 8.30
C SER A 228 -10.22 2.06 7.79
N PRO A 229 -11.23 1.52 7.08
CA PRO A 229 -12.37 2.29 6.60
C PRO A 229 -13.10 3.04 7.74
N SER A 230 -13.87 4.07 7.36
CA SER A 230 -14.55 4.97 8.31
C SER A 230 -13.58 5.72 9.25
N ARG A 231 -12.31 5.88 8.83
CA ARG A 231 -11.25 6.56 9.58
C ARG A 231 -11.05 5.98 10.99
N THR A 232 -11.37 4.70 11.14
CA THR A 232 -11.17 4.02 12.42
C THR A 232 -9.68 3.86 12.68
N THR A 233 -9.25 4.11 13.91
CA THR A 233 -7.85 3.98 14.31
C THR A 233 -7.68 2.71 15.14
N GLU A 234 -6.88 1.77 14.64
CA GLU A 234 -6.50 0.58 15.39
C GLU A 234 -5.17 0.81 16.13
N LYS A 235 -5.10 0.38 17.39
CA LYS A 235 -3.89 0.53 18.23
C LYS A 235 -3.49 -0.83 18.78
N LEU A 236 -2.49 -1.43 18.17
CA LEU A 236 -1.98 -2.74 18.57
C LEU A 236 -0.75 -2.58 19.44
N LYS A 237 -0.67 -3.38 20.50
CA LYS A 237 0.42 -3.30 21.49
C LYS A 237 1.03 -4.67 21.68
N THR A 238 2.35 -4.68 21.81
CA THR A 238 3.08 -5.89 22.19
C THR A 238 4.22 -5.52 23.10
N ASN A 239 4.62 -6.43 23.99
CA ASN A 239 5.69 -6.18 24.95
C ASN A 239 6.94 -6.96 24.56
N ILE A 240 8.10 -6.38 24.86
CA ILE A 240 9.41 -7.02 24.75
C ILE A 240 10.17 -6.83 26.06
N LYS A 241 10.83 -7.88 26.57
CA LYS A 241 11.75 -7.77 27.70
C LYS A 241 13.13 -7.39 27.21
N ILE A 242 13.79 -6.51 27.95
CA ILE A 242 15.13 -6.02 27.67
C ILE A 242 16.15 -6.84 28.48
N GLY A 243 17.01 -7.60 27.81
CA GLY A 243 18.25 -8.10 28.42
C GLY A 243 18.16 -9.25 29.42
N LEU A 244 17.07 -10.03 29.46
CA LEU A 244 17.04 -11.26 30.26
C LEU A 244 17.37 -12.50 29.42
N ARG A 245 18.00 -13.48 30.08
CA ARG A 245 18.33 -14.79 29.50
C ARG A 245 17.07 -15.61 29.24
#